data_AF-A0A7R9DTT3-F1
#
_entry.id   AF-A0A7R9DTT3-F1
#
_cell.length_a   1.000
_cell.length_b   1.000
_cell.length_c   1.000
_cell.angle_alpha   90.00
_cell.angle_beta   90.00
_cell.angle_gamma   90.00
#
_symmetry.space_group_name_H-M   'P 1'
#
loop_
_entity.id
_entity.type
_entity.pdbx_description
1 polymer ?
#
loop_
_entity_poly.entity_id
_entity_poly.type
_entity_poly.pdbx_seq_one_letter_code
_entity_poly.pdbx_strand_id
1 'polypeptide(L)'
;MSIPSQSCFLYYLMHRFSKCKLSVCKEPPSSAPNPRALPLCSQVFLKGLVEANAQYKYASGKGSATLNIDLPKQDRKIKGTGDLAVTGSSHVASVDLYWDADKDSKKSLHFETNSDITKNSLDSKNTLVILQQKTTLNVKGTLKGKLIDGHLVGQADLTIPKGRQLTVKVDRTLHLSRGSVELDGKFELVAKENAASSGNLLSLETKVKAEEANQLLDSLVKLSLKTSKGKDLSASVVVKNTPQREQRLLEASAVVESSYFKTLTAEASAEVSRSHITYKGHAAQGPETALDVSGRLDRGHDGKVLVRVDNKFALAFGLDNTVQIKLPLENLKSLKLTTSVNVDADNNNAVVSEVKGLLSADCVRCSRTAE
;
A
#
# COMPACT_ATOMS: atom_id res chain seq x y z
N MET A 1 -0.10 11.92 52.74
CA MET A 1 -0.21 13.35 52.38
C MET A 1 -1.27 13.49 51.30
N SER A 2 -2.47 13.90 51.69
CA SER A 2 -3.64 14.01 50.82
C SER A 2 -3.60 15.30 50.01
N ILE A 3 -3.70 15.16 48.69
CA ILE A 3 -3.87 16.27 47.73
C ILE A 3 -5.29 16.83 47.91
N PRO A 4 -5.47 18.14 48.18
CA PRO A 4 -6.81 18.71 48.26
C PRO A 4 -7.44 18.82 46.87
N SER A 5 -8.75 18.60 46.85
CA SER A 5 -9.62 18.52 45.67
C SER A 5 -9.58 19.77 44.78
N GLN A 6 -9.45 19.55 43.47
CA GLN A 6 -9.52 20.56 42.40
C GLN A 6 -10.84 21.36 42.33
N SER A 7 -11.85 20.99 43.11
CA SER A 7 -13.18 21.60 43.10
C SER A 7 -13.22 23.03 43.69
N CYS A 8 -12.27 23.42 44.53
CA CYS A 8 -12.22 24.80 45.06
C CYS A 8 -11.65 25.82 44.06
N PHE A 9 -10.88 25.41 43.06
CA PHE A 9 -10.26 26.35 42.11
C PHE A 9 -11.28 26.87 41.09
N LEU A 10 -12.22 26.03 40.64
CA LEU A 10 -13.31 26.45 39.74
C LEU A 10 -14.31 27.39 40.41
N TYR A 11 -14.62 27.17 41.70
CA TYR A 11 -15.57 28.01 42.44
C TYR A 11 -14.99 29.41 42.70
N TYR A 12 -13.68 29.51 42.93
CA TYR A 12 -12.99 30.79 43.12
C TYR A 12 -12.87 31.62 41.83
N LEU A 13 -12.76 30.97 40.67
CA LEU A 13 -12.82 31.62 39.36
C LEU A 13 -14.24 32.13 39.07
N MET A 14 -15.27 31.32 39.30
CA MET A 14 -16.67 31.71 39.03
C MET A 14 -17.16 32.91 39.86
N HIS A 15 -16.78 33.01 41.14
CA HIS A 15 -17.22 34.13 42.00
C HIS A 15 -16.58 35.49 41.66
N ARG A 16 -15.45 35.51 40.91
CA ARG A 16 -14.85 36.76 40.39
C ARG A 16 -15.33 37.13 38.97
N PHE A 17 -16.14 36.31 38.31
CA PHE A 17 -16.63 36.54 36.94
C PHE A 17 -18.07 37.09 36.86
N SER A 18 -18.57 37.76 37.91
CA SER A 18 -19.91 38.37 37.96
C SER A 18 -20.15 39.55 36.98
N LYS A 19 -19.22 39.81 36.04
CA LYS A 19 -19.34 40.86 35.01
C LYS A 19 -19.01 40.36 33.60
N CYS A 20 -19.20 39.07 33.31
CA CYS A 20 -19.11 38.58 31.93
C CYS A 20 -20.38 39.00 31.17
N LYS A 21 -20.31 40.10 30.41
CA LYS A 21 -21.41 40.56 29.56
C LYS A 21 -21.23 39.94 28.17
N LEU A 22 -21.94 38.85 27.90
CA LEU A 22 -22.13 38.40 26.51
C LEU A 22 -23.15 39.34 25.87
N SER A 23 -22.73 40.15 24.91
CA SER A 23 -23.63 40.96 24.08
C SER A 23 -23.69 40.41 22.67
N VAL A 24 -24.90 40.03 22.24
CA VAL A 24 -25.23 39.79 20.82
C VAL A 24 -25.47 41.16 20.18
N CYS A 25 -24.87 41.43 19.03
CA CYS A 25 -25.09 42.71 18.34
C CYS A 25 -26.56 42.89 17.91
N LYS A 26 -27.06 44.13 17.98
CA LYS A 26 -28.41 44.53 17.57
C LYS A 26 -28.66 44.14 16.11
N GLU A 27 -29.81 43.50 15.85
CA GLU A 27 -30.30 43.22 14.49
C GLU A 27 -30.37 44.50 13.65
N PRO A 28 -30.04 44.45 12.34
CA PRO A 28 -30.34 45.55 11.44
C PRO A 28 -31.87 45.73 11.29
N PRO A 29 -32.36 46.97 11.06
CA PRO A 29 -33.79 47.26 10.96
C PRO A 29 -34.48 46.42 9.87
N SER A 30 -35.69 45.92 10.19
CA SER A 30 -36.39 44.82 9.53
C SER A 30 -36.97 45.09 8.12
N SER A 31 -36.42 46.00 7.33
CA SER A 31 -36.98 46.40 6.03
C SER A 31 -36.22 45.90 4.79
N ALA A 32 -35.25 44.97 4.95
CA ALA A 32 -34.51 44.41 3.82
C ALA A 32 -35.19 43.14 3.23
N PRO A 33 -35.47 43.05 1.90
CA PRO A 33 -36.31 41.99 1.31
C PRO A 33 -35.68 40.58 1.17
N ASN A 34 -34.59 40.24 1.86
CA ASN A 34 -33.98 38.90 1.69
C ASN A 34 -33.18 38.45 2.94
N PRO A 35 -33.73 37.57 3.81
CA PRO A 35 -33.20 37.32 5.15
C PRO A 35 -32.06 36.28 5.23
N ARG A 36 -31.31 36.00 4.16
CA ARG A 36 -30.44 34.80 4.14
C ARG A 36 -29.01 34.96 4.65
N ALA A 37 -28.63 36.11 5.20
CA ALA A 37 -27.27 36.32 5.74
C ALA A 37 -27.28 37.34 6.89
N LEU A 38 -27.32 36.87 8.13
CA LEU A 38 -27.14 37.74 9.30
C LEU A 38 -25.68 37.67 9.78
N PRO A 39 -24.99 38.81 9.96
CA PRO A 39 -23.67 38.84 10.58
C PRO A 39 -23.78 38.38 12.04
N LEU A 40 -22.97 37.40 12.42
CA LEU A 40 -22.84 36.97 13.82
C LEU A 40 -21.65 37.70 14.43
N CYS A 41 -21.90 38.42 15.51
CA CYS A 41 -20.87 39.12 16.27
C CYS A 41 -20.97 38.68 17.74
N SER A 42 -19.81 38.38 18.34
CA SER A 42 -19.71 38.06 19.76
C SER A 42 -18.60 38.87 20.40
N GLN A 43 -18.86 39.34 21.62
CA GLN A 43 -17.91 40.10 22.43
C GLN A 43 -17.81 39.46 23.80
N VAL A 44 -16.59 39.31 24.31
CA VAL A 44 -16.32 38.84 25.67
C VAL A 44 -15.37 39.85 26.30
N PHE A 45 -15.78 40.42 27.43
CA PHE A 45 -15.02 41.43 28.14
C PHE A 45 -14.81 41.00 29.59
N LEU A 46 -13.55 40.77 29.96
CA LEU A 46 -13.09 40.54 31.31
C LEU A 46 -12.11 41.67 31.66
N LYS A 47 -12.63 42.70 32.34
CA LYS A 47 -11.92 43.96 32.60
C LYS A 47 -10.48 43.72 33.09
N GLY A 48 -9.50 44.23 32.33
CA GLY A 48 -8.08 44.15 32.67
C GLY A 48 -7.47 42.75 32.60
N LEU A 49 -8.15 41.77 32.02
CA LEU A 49 -7.64 40.42 31.81
C LEU A 49 -7.69 40.02 30.34
N VAL A 50 -8.87 40.08 29.74
CA VAL A 50 -9.13 39.63 28.36
C VAL A 50 -10.19 40.52 27.73
N GLU A 51 -9.90 41.03 26.54
CA GLU A 51 -10.89 41.72 25.70
C GLU A 51 -10.95 41.02 24.35
N ALA A 52 -12.05 40.31 24.07
CA ALA A 52 -12.20 39.53 22.84
C ALA A 52 -13.38 40.01 22.00
N ASN A 53 -13.15 40.17 20.71
CA ASN A 53 -14.15 40.53 19.71
C ASN A 53 -14.05 39.57 18.53
N ALA A 54 -15.17 38.96 18.15
CA ALA A 54 -15.27 38.15 16.95
C ALA A 54 -16.41 38.65 16.06
N GLN A 55 -16.15 38.67 14.76
CA GLN A 55 -17.15 39.00 13.74
C GLN A 55 -17.10 37.94 12.64
N TYR A 56 -18.27 37.48 12.23
CA TYR A 56 -18.44 36.52 11.15
C TYR A 56 -19.55 36.98 10.20
N LYS A 57 -19.28 36.90 8.90
CA LYS A 57 -20.22 37.21 7.83
C LYS A 57 -20.21 36.07 6.83
N TYR A 58 -21.38 35.66 6.36
CA TYR A 58 -21.50 34.69 5.28
C TYR A 58 -22.67 35.03 4.36
N ALA A 59 -22.40 35.25 3.08
CA ALA A 59 -23.39 35.58 2.09
C ALA A 59 -22.98 35.05 0.71
N SER A 60 -23.93 34.45 -0.02
CA SER A 60 -23.75 34.03 -1.42
C SER A 60 -22.50 33.16 -1.66
N GLY A 61 -22.26 32.19 -0.78
CA GLY A 61 -21.11 31.30 -0.87
C GLY A 61 -19.78 31.93 -0.43
N LYS A 62 -19.75 33.18 0.02
CA LYS A 62 -18.56 33.85 0.55
C LYS A 62 -18.70 34.12 2.04
N GLY A 63 -17.72 33.72 2.82
CA GLY A 63 -17.61 33.98 4.25
C GLY A 63 -16.36 34.76 4.59
N SER A 64 -16.44 35.61 5.61
CA SER A 64 -15.28 36.23 6.24
C SER A 64 -15.44 36.26 7.75
N ALA A 65 -14.34 36.02 8.46
CA ALA A 65 -14.25 35.99 9.91
C ALA A 65 -13.09 36.86 10.39
N THR A 66 -13.28 37.56 11.50
CA THR A 66 -12.21 38.26 12.21
C THR A 66 -12.32 37.97 13.70
N LEU A 67 -11.17 37.81 14.36
CA LEU A 67 -11.03 37.58 15.79
C LEU A 67 -9.95 38.53 16.30
N ASN A 68 -10.22 39.26 17.37
CA ASN A 68 -9.24 40.09 18.06
C ASN A 68 -9.34 39.81 19.56
N ILE A 69 -8.24 39.40 20.18
CA ILE A 69 -8.14 39.18 21.63
C ILE A 69 -6.98 40.03 22.14
N ASP A 70 -7.28 40.96 23.04
CA ASP A 70 -6.30 41.72 23.79
C ASP A 70 -6.09 41.09 25.17
N LEU A 71 -4.83 40.94 25.57
CA LEU A 71 -4.39 40.48 26.89
C LEU A 71 -3.53 41.59 27.54
N PRO A 72 -4.15 42.65 28.10
CA PRO A 72 -3.42 43.86 28.50
C PRO A 72 -2.31 43.60 29.52
N LYS A 73 -2.52 42.65 30.45
CA LYS A 73 -1.51 42.29 31.46
C LYS A 73 -0.25 41.62 30.90
N GLN A 74 -0.37 40.99 29.73
CA GLN A 74 0.76 40.36 29.05
C GLN A 74 1.30 41.24 27.93
N ASP A 75 0.70 42.42 27.71
CA ASP A 75 1.01 43.32 26.59
C ASP A 75 1.07 42.52 25.27
N ARG A 76 -0.01 41.78 25.00
CA ARG A 76 -0.08 40.80 23.92
C ARG A 76 -1.43 40.87 23.22
N LYS A 77 -1.41 40.87 21.89
CA LYS A 77 -2.63 40.79 21.07
C LYS A 77 -2.61 39.57 20.16
N ILE A 78 -3.72 38.83 20.17
CA ILE A 78 -3.97 37.72 19.26
C ILE A 78 -4.97 38.21 18.22
N LYS A 79 -4.62 38.12 16.93
CA LYS A 79 -5.51 38.49 15.82
C LYS A 79 -5.72 37.28 14.94
N GLY A 80 -6.94 37.05 14.50
CA GLY A 80 -7.28 36.00 13.55
C GLY A 80 -8.14 36.55 12.43
N THR A 81 -7.91 36.07 11.22
CA THR A 81 -8.74 36.34 10.05
C THR A 81 -9.02 35.03 9.33
N GLY A 82 -10.15 34.95 8.65
CA GLY A 82 -10.38 33.82 7.76
C GLY A 82 -11.39 34.15 6.69
N ASP A 83 -11.18 33.58 5.51
CA ASP A 83 -12.06 33.72 4.36
C ASP A 83 -12.50 32.34 3.88
N LEU A 84 -13.72 32.26 3.37
CA LEU A 84 -14.32 31.06 2.80
C LEU A 84 -15.00 31.43 1.50
N ALA A 85 -14.79 30.65 0.44
CA ALA A 85 -15.49 30.78 -0.83
C ALA A 85 -15.91 29.40 -1.34
N VAL A 86 -17.21 29.22 -1.55
CA VAL A 86 -17.82 28.01 -2.08
C VAL A 86 -18.52 28.36 -3.38
N THR A 87 -18.09 27.77 -4.49
CA THR A 87 -18.66 28.01 -5.82
C THR A 87 -18.73 26.70 -6.59
N GLY A 88 -19.93 26.12 -6.67
CA GLY A 88 -20.13 24.81 -7.30
C GLY A 88 -19.36 23.71 -6.57
N SER A 89 -18.43 23.05 -7.27
CA SER A 89 -17.53 22.04 -6.70
C SER A 89 -16.28 22.62 -6.03
N SER A 90 -16.00 23.92 -6.22
CA SER A 90 -14.82 24.59 -5.65
C SER A 90 -15.07 25.10 -4.24
N HIS A 91 -14.14 24.79 -3.34
CA HIS A 91 -14.12 25.14 -1.92
C HIS A 91 -12.75 25.71 -1.60
N VAL A 92 -12.68 27.01 -1.34
CA VAL A 92 -11.45 27.72 -0.99
C VAL A 92 -11.62 28.28 0.41
N ALA A 93 -10.65 28.05 1.29
CA ALA A 93 -10.63 28.68 2.61
C ALA A 93 -9.21 29.07 3.00
N SER A 94 -9.09 30.20 3.69
CA SER A 94 -7.86 30.69 4.29
C SER A 94 -8.13 31.07 5.74
N VAL A 95 -7.18 30.79 6.63
CA VAL A 95 -7.22 31.16 8.05
C VAL A 95 -5.84 31.61 8.46
N ASP A 96 -5.76 32.81 9.01
CA ASP A 96 -4.56 33.36 9.63
C ASP A 96 -4.81 33.57 11.13
N LEU A 97 -3.83 33.21 11.94
CA LEU A 97 -3.83 33.45 13.37
C LEU A 97 -2.45 33.97 13.78
N TYR A 98 -2.40 35.19 14.29
CA TYR A 98 -1.21 35.83 14.81
C TYR A 98 -1.29 35.81 16.34
N TRP A 99 -0.38 35.12 17.01
CA TRP A 99 -0.41 35.03 18.46
C TRP A 99 0.18 36.24 19.17
N ASP A 100 0.94 37.08 18.46
CA ASP A 100 1.60 38.27 19.01
C ASP A 100 1.61 39.40 17.97
N ALA A 101 0.41 39.75 17.50
CA ALA A 101 0.20 40.50 16.27
C ALA A 101 0.89 41.87 16.22
N ASP A 102 1.12 42.48 17.39
CA ASP A 102 1.71 43.82 17.50
C ASP A 102 3.25 43.78 17.71
N LYS A 103 3.81 42.68 18.22
CA LYS A 103 5.25 42.56 18.53
C LYS A 103 6.01 41.65 17.58
N ASP A 104 5.42 40.53 17.19
CA ASP A 104 6.05 39.52 16.34
C ASP A 104 5.03 38.82 15.44
N SER A 105 4.87 39.35 14.22
CA SER A 105 3.99 38.79 13.19
C SER A 105 4.46 37.43 12.66
N LYS A 106 5.71 37.01 12.97
CA LYS A 106 6.23 35.67 12.61
C LYS A 106 5.66 34.58 13.51
N LYS A 107 5.17 34.94 14.70
CA LYS A 107 4.35 34.07 15.53
C LYS A 107 2.96 33.98 14.92
N SER A 108 2.87 33.26 13.80
CA SER A 108 1.62 33.02 13.08
C SER A 108 1.43 31.56 12.66
N LEU A 109 0.15 31.21 12.55
CA LEU A 109 -0.37 30.04 11.86
C LEU A 109 -1.15 30.54 10.66
N HIS A 110 -0.84 30.03 9.49
CA HIS A 110 -1.60 30.24 8.27
C HIS A 110 -2.00 28.88 7.72
N PHE A 111 -3.28 28.72 7.43
CA PHE A 111 -3.83 27.55 6.76
C PHE A 111 -4.60 27.99 5.53
N GLU A 112 -4.32 27.36 4.40
CA GLU A 112 -5.02 27.59 3.14
C GLU A 112 -5.41 26.23 2.54
N THR A 113 -6.63 26.14 2.03
CA THR A 113 -7.10 25.02 1.23
C THR A 113 -7.81 25.53 -0.01
N ASN A 114 -7.55 24.87 -1.14
CA ASN A 114 -8.26 25.06 -2.40
C ASN A 114 -8.59 23.67 -2.94
N SER A 115 -9.86 23.30 -2.86
CA SER A 115 -10.35 21.98 -3.19
C SER A 115 -11.45 22.06 -4.25
N ASP A 116 -11.33 21.28 -5.30
CA ASP A 116 -12.37 21.02 -6.28
C ASP A 116 -12.85 19.57 -6.12
N ILE A 117 -14.10 19.42 -5.70
CA ILE A 117 -14.68 18.13 -5.31
C ILE A 117 -15.91 17.86 -6.17
N THR A 118 -15.82 16.84 -7.01
CA THR A 118 -16.95 16.34 -7.79
C THR A 118 -17.35 14.94 -7.30
N LYS A 119 -18.43 14.39 -7.87
CA LYS A 119 -18.87 13.02 -7.56
C LYS A 119 -17.77 11.96 -7.77
N ASN A 120 -16.90 12.18 -8.76
CA ASN A 120 -15.94 11.18 -9.26
C ASN A 120 -14.49 11.68 -9.20
N SER A 121 -14.23 12.88 -8.68
CA SER A 121 -12.89 13.45 -8.63
C SER A 121 -12.68 14.35 -7.42
N LEU A 122 -11.41 14.44 -7.01
CA LEU A 122 -10.91 15.30 -5.96
C LEU A 122 -9.61 15.94 -6.46
N ASP A 123 -9.49 17.27 -6.43
CA ASP A 123 -8.23 17.99 -6.58
C ASP A 123 -8.14 18.99 -5.44
N SER A 124 -7.27 18.73 -4.46
CA SER A 124 -7.11 19.52 -3.24
C SER A 124 -5.68 19.97 -3.10
N LYS A 125 -5.48 21.26 -2.85
CA LYS A 125 -4.19 21.89 -2.57
C LYS A 125 -4.27 22.55 -1.22
N ASN A 126 -3.43 22.12 -0.29
CA ASN A 126 -3.45 22.59 1.09
C ASN A 126 -2.07 23.12 1.47
N THR A 127 -2.04 24.27 2.13
CA THR A 127 -0.83 24.87 2.68
C THR A 127 -1.03 25.12 4.17
N LEU A 128 -0.06 24.71 4.98
CA LEU A 128 0.02 25.01 6.40
C LEU A 128 1.36 25.68 6.69
N VAL A 129 1.35 26.88 7.24
CA VAL A 129 2.54 27.59 7.69
C VAL A 129 2.43 27.79 9.19
N ILE A 130 3.39 27.26 9.96
CA ILE A 130 3.49 27.48 11.40
C ILE A 130 4.87 28.06 11.68
N LEU A 131 4.94 29.24 12.29
CA LEU A 131 6.22 29.89 12.61
C LEU A 131 7.15 29.97 11.37
N GLN A 132 6.59 30.37 10.23
CA GLN A 132 7.26 30.45 8.92
C GLN A 132 7.67 29.10 8.30
N GLN A 133 7.38 27.97 8.94
CA GLN A 133 7.64 26.65 8.39
C GLN A 133 6.45 26.19 7.54
N LYS A 134 6.67 26.15 6.23
CA LYS A 134 5.66 25.76 5.23
C LYS A 134 5.62 24.24 5.04
N THR A 135 4.43 23.69 5.13
CA THR A 135 4.05 22.33 4.73
C THR A 135 2.98 22.44 3.65
N THR A 136 3.06 21.65 2.58
CA THR A 136 2.00 21.59 1.56
C THR A 136 1.56 20.15 1.35
N LEU A 137 0.25 19.94 1.25
CA LEU A 137 -0.35 18.65 0.93
C LEU A 137 -1.28 18.83 -0.27
N ASN A 138 -0.89 18.26 -1.40
CA ASN A 138 -1.71 18.23 -2.60
C ASN A 138 -2.24 16.82 -2.79
N VAL A 139 -3.54 16.66 -3.04
CA VAL A 139 -4.18 15.37 -3.26
C VAL A 139 -5.02 15.47 -4.52
N LYS A 140 -4.81 14.53 -5.45
CA LYS A 140 -5.59 14.41 -6.68
C LYS A 140 -6.10 12.99 -6.82
N GLY A 141 -7.34 12.84 -7.26
CA GLY A 141 -7.94 11.53 -7.45
C GLY A 141 -9.08 11.56 -8.45
N THR A 142 -9.21 10.47 -9.21
CA THR A 142 -10.35 10.23 -10.08
C THR A 142 -10.81 8.78 -9.96
N LEU A 143 -12.12 8.57 -9.92
CA LEU A 143 -12.77 7.26 -9.88
C LEU A 143 -13.74 7.16 -11.05
N LYS A 144 -13.48 6.24 -11.98
CA LYS A 144 -14.41 5.86 -13.06
C LYS A 144 -15.08 4.54 -12.69
N GLY A 145 -16.40 4.54 -12.52
CA GLY A 145 -17.16 3.36 -12.09
C GLY A 145 -17.36 3.30 -10.57
N LYS A 146 -17.46 2.10 -10.01
CA LYS A 146 -17.58 1.87 -8.56
C LYS A 146 -16.22 1.56 -7.96
N LEU A 147 -16.07 1.76 -6.64
CA LEU A 147 -14.83 1.38 -5.96
C LEU A 147 -14.55 -0.12 -6.10
N ILE A 148 -15.55 -0.98 -6.08
CA ILE A 148 -15.40 -2.45 -6.21
C ILE A 148 -15.40 -2.95 -7.66
N ASP A 149 -15.63 -2.07 -8.64
CA ASP A 149 -15.68 -2.39 -10.06
C ASP A 149 -15.51 -1.10 -10.87
N GLY A 150 -14.25 -0.77 -11.19
CA GLY A 150 -13.87 0.49 -11.78
C GLY A 150 -12.39 0.81 -11.71
N HIS A 151 -12.04 1.98 -12.23
CA HIS A 151 -10.69 2.48 -12.38
C HIS A 151 -10.46 3.68 -11.45
N LEU A 152 -9.47 3.56 -10.55
CA LEU A 152 -9.08 4.55 -9.57
C LEU A 152 -7.66 5.03 -9.87
N VAL A 153 -7.48 6.34 -10.06
CA VAL A 153 -6.16 6.98 -10.14
C VAL A 153 -6.07 8.00 -9.02
N GLY A 154 -5.02 7.92 -8.21
CA GLY A 154 -4.79 8.80 -7.06
C GLY A 154 -3.34 9.23 -6.98
N GLN A 155 -3.11 10.46 -6.54
CA GLN A 155 -1.80 11.03 -6.28
C GLN A 155 -1.87 11.91 -5.03
N ALA A 156 -0.90 11.79 -4.14
CA ALA A 156 -0.72 12.69 -3.00
C ALA A 156 0.72 13.16 -2.93
N ASP A 157 0.93 14.47 -2.84
CA ASP A 157 2.23 15.11 -2.72
C ASP A 157 2.31 15.89 -1.42
N LEU A 158 3.16 15.44 -0.50
CA LEU A 158 3.46 16.12 0.76
C LEU A 158 4.84 16.75 0.67
N THR A 159 4.93 18.07 0.87
CA THR A 159 6.19 18.78 1.10
C THR A 159 6.23 19.25 2.53
N ILE A 160 7.22 18.81 3.30
CA ILE A 160 7.43 19.23 4.70
C ILE A 160 8.47 20.34 4.78
N PRO A 161 8.64 21.00 5.95
CA PRO A 161 9.67 22.02 6.12
C PRO A 161 11.05 21.50 5.74
N LYS A 162 11.93 22.40 5.26
CA LYS A 162 13.23 22.09 4.65
C LYS A 162 13.16 21.43 3.26
N GLY A 163 11.97 21.37 2.64
CA GLY A 163 11.81 21.03 1.23
C GLY A 163 11.78 19.53 0.91
N ARG A 164 11.78 18.66 1.92
CA ARG A 164 11.63 17.21 1.71
C ARG A 164 10.25 16.90 1.15
N GLN A 165 10.19 15.96 0.20
CA GLN A 165 8.98 15.63 -0.53
C GLN A 165 8.67 14.13 -0.40
N LEU A 166 7.38 13.82 -0.25
CA LEU A 166 6.84 12.48 -0.30
C LEU A 166 5.70 12.47 -1.31
N THR A 167 5.84 11.70 -2.38
CA THR A 167 4.81 11.50 -3.39
C THR A 167 4.31 10.07 -3.33
N VAL A 168 2.99 9.90 -3.27
CA VAL A 168 2.30 8.61 -3.37
C VAL A 168 1.47 8.63 -4.64
N LYS A 169 1.55 7.58 -5.45
CA LYS A 169 0.66 7.36 -6.59
C LYS A 169 0.02 5.98 -6.53
N VAL A 170 -1.25 5.93 -6.89
CA VAL A 170 -2.05 4.71 -6.98
C VAL A 170 -2.76 4.73 -8.32
N ASP A 171 -2.65 3.65 -9.07
CA ASP A 171 -3.43 3.39 -10.27
C ASP A 171 -3.99 1.98 -10.14
N ARG A 172 -5.32 1.83 -10.20
CA ARG A 172 -5.97 0.55 -9.94
C ARG A 172 -7.20 0.39 -10.81
N THR A 173 -7.18 -0.63 -11.65
CA THR A 173 -8.33 -1.13 -12.40
C THR A 173 -8.80 -2.44 -11.78
N LEU A 174 -10.07 -2.51 -11.39
CA LEU A 174 -10.70 -3.72 -10.88
C LEU A 174 -11.97 -3.97 -11.68
N HIS A 175 -12.08 -5.16 -12.26
CA HIS A 175 -13.29 -5.64 -12.92
C HIS A 175 -13.78 -6.89 -12.21
N LEU A 176 -15.02 -6.83 -11.73
CA LEU A 176 -15.67 -7.92 -11.03
C LEU A 176 -16.91 -8.37 -11.81
N SER A 177 -16.89 -9.60 -12.30
CA SER A 177 -18.01 -10.25 -12.96
C SER A 177 -18.37 -11.56 -12.27
N ARG A 178 -19.52 -12.14 -12.63
CA ARG A 178 -19.99 -13.41 -12.03
C ARG A 178 -18.99 -14.52 -12.37
N GLY A 179 -18.21 -14.95 -11.38
CA GLY A 179 -17.21 -16.03 -11.53
C GLY A 179 -15.87 -15.58 -12.12
N SER A 180 -15.60 -14.27 -12.26
CA SER A 180 -14.29 -13.80 -12.68
C SER A 180 -13.88 -12.47 -12.05
N VAL A 181 -12.57 -12.33 -11.85
CA VAL A 181 -11.92 -11.16 -11.25
C VAL A 181 -10.73 -10.76 -12.11
N GLU A 182 -10.65 -9.50 -12.50
CA GLU A 182 -9.46 -8.91 -13.11
C GLU A 182 -9.02 -7.70 -12.28
N LEU A 183 -7.77 -7.70 -11.84
CA LEU A 183 -7.14 -6.63 -11.07
C LEU A 183 -5.84 -6.25 -11.76
N ASP A 184 -5.68 -4.97 -12.09
CA ASP A 184 -4.41 -4.35 -12.45
C ASP A 184 -4.17 -3.21 -11.47
N GLY A 185 -3.08 -3.27 -10.72
CA GLY A 185 -2.75 -2.36 -9.65
C GLY A 185 -1.31 -1.90 -9.75
N LYS A 186 -1.08 -0.60 -9.58
CA LYS A 186 0.23 0.01 -9.50
C LYS A 186 0.26 1.01 -8.35
N PHE A 187 1.25 0.86 -7.49
CA PHE A 187 1.52 1.74 -6.36
C PHE A 187 2.96 2.25 -6.48
N GLU A 188 3.15 3.57 -6.34
CA GLU A 188 4.47 4.19 -6.30
C GLU A 188 4.59 5.10 -5.08
N LEU A 189 5.71 4.99 -4.37
CA LEU A 189 6.11 5.86 -3.27
C LEU A 189 7.47 6.47 -3.60
N VAL A 190 7.54 7.79 -3.69
CA VAL A 190 8.77 8.54 -3.97
C VAL A 190 9.09 9.44 -2.78
N ALA A 191 10.27 9.27 -2.20
CA ALA A 191 10.78 10.14 -1.14
C ALA A 191 12.00 10.92 -1.64
N LYS A 192 11.95 12.26 -1.59
CA LYS A 192 13.04 13.15 -2.00
C LYS A 192 13.49 14.03 -0.85
N GLU A 193 14.79 14.29 -0.77
CA GLU A 193 15.34 15.23 0.22
C GLU A 193 15.02 16.69 -0.12
N ASN A 194 14.94 17.02 -1.41
CA ASN A 194 14.54 18.32 -1.93
C ASN A 194 14.02 18.16 -3.38
N ALA A 195 13.45 19.23 -3.95
CA ALA A 195 12.87 19.19 -5.30
C ALA A 195 13.89 18.81 -6.41
N ALA A 196 15.19 19.03 -6.18
CA ALA A 196 16.26 18.77 -7.14
C ALA A 196 16.90 17.37 -7.00
N SER A 197 16.59 16.59 -5.95
CA SER A 197 17.23 15.30 -5.72
C SER A 197 16.52 14.13 -6.44
N SER A 198 17.29 13.10 -6.80
CA SER A 198 16.83 11.93 -7.57
C SER A 198 15.84 11.02 -6.81
N GLY A 199 15.71 11.18 -5.49
CA GLY A 199 14.74 10.47 -4.66
C GLY A 199 14.97 8.96 -4.54
N ASN A 200 14.31 8.35 -3.57
CA ASN A 200 14.13 6.90 -3.48
C ASN A 200 12.73 6.56 -3.99
N LEU A 201 12.62 5.57 -4.87
CA LEU A 201 11.37 5.08 -5.44
C LEU A 201 11.13 3.64 -4.96
N LEU A 202 9.96 3.41 -4.38
CA LEU A 202 9.40 2.09 -4.11
C LEU A 202 8.17 1.92 -5.01
N SER A 203 8.13 0.87 -5.83
CA SER A 203 6.99 0.55 -6.69
C SER A 203 6.51 -0.87 -6.48
N LEU A 204 5.18 -1.05 -6.46
CA LEU A 204 4.49 -2.34 -6.42
C LEU A 204 3.54 -2.40 -7.63
N GLU A 205 3.66 -3.43 -8.46
CA GLU A 205 2.74 -3.72 -9.56
C GLU A 205 2.10 -5.08 -9.31
N THR A 206 0.78 -5.18 -9.43
CA THR A 206 0.03 -6.43 -9.27
C THR A 206 -0.95 -6.59 -10.42
N LYS A 207 -0.91 -7.73 -11.09
CA LYS A 207 -1.88 -8.13 -12.11
C LYS A 207 -2.43 -9.48 -11.72
N VAL A 208 -3.75 -9.59 -11.61
CA VAL A 208 -4.44 -10.84 -11.27
C VAL A 208 -5.62 -11.00 -12.19
N LYS A 209 -5.70 -12.16 -12.84
CA LYS A 209 -6.85 -12.62 -13.61
C LYS A 209 -7.24 -13.98 -13.09
N ALA A 210 -8.47 -14.11 -12.60
CA ALA A 210 -9.01 -15.35 -12.09
C ALA A 210 -10.39 -15.62 -12.69
N GLU A 211 -10.65 -16.87 -13.06
CA GLU A 211 -11.95 -17.30 -13.59
C GLU A 211 -12.33 -18.67 -13.01
N GLU A 212 -13.46 -18.73 -12.31
CA GLU A 212 -13.94 -19.91 -11.61
C GLU A 212 -14.36 -21.03 -12.59
N ALA A 213 -15.07 -20.67 -13.66
CA ALA A 213 -15.61 -21.63 -14.64
C ALA A 213 -14.51 -22.49 -15.27
N ASN A 214 -13.37 -21.88 -15.58
CA ASN A 214 -12.23 -22.54 -16.20
C ASN A 214 -11.12 -22.87 -15.18
N GLN A 215 -11.31 -22.52 -13.91
CA GLN A 215 -10.30 -22.57 -12.85
C GLN A 215 -8.99 -21.90 -13.27
N LEU A 216 -9.07 -20.86 -14.10
CA LEU A 216 -7.91 -20.12 -14.61
C LEU A 216 -7.40 -19.18 -13.54
N LEU A 217 -6.08 -19.11 -13.39
CA LEU A 217 -5.38 -18.11 -12.59
C LEU A 217 -4.17 -17.61 -13.38
N ASP A 218 -4.02 -16.30 -13.52
CA ASP A 218 -2.81 -15.65 -14.00
C ASP A 218 -2.52 -14.48 -13.06
N SER A 219 -1.44 -14.59 -12.29
CA SER A 219 -1.06 -13.65 -11.25
C SER A 219 0.39 -13.22 -11.45
N LEU A 220 0.64 -11.93 -11.40
CA LEU A 220 1.95 -11.30 -11.43
C LEU A 220 2.01 -10.28 -10.30
N VAL A 221 3.06 -10.35 -9.48
CA VAL A 221 3.40 -9.35 -8.46
C VAL A 221 4.83 -8.91 -8.69
N LYS A 222 5.08 -7.61 -8.85
CA LYS A 222 6.42 -7.03 -8.96
C LYS A 222 6.63 -5.99 -7.89
N LEU A 223 7.73 -6.09 -7.17
CA LEU A 223 8.26 -5.10 -6.25
C LEU A 223 9.54 -4.52 -6.84
N SER A 224 9.71 -3.20 -6.79
CA SER A 224 10.99 -2.58 -7.17
C SER A 224 11.35 -1.44 -6.24
N LEU A 225 12.61 -1.41 -5.83
CA LEU A 225 13.21 -0.38 -5.02
C LEU A 225 14.37 0.23 -5.82
N LYS A 226 14.32 1.54 -6.03
CA LYS A 226 15.43 2.33 -6.60
C LYS A 226 15.85 3.37 -5.60
N THR A 227 17.13 3.39 -5.26
CA THR A 227 17.70 4.37 -4.35
C THR A 227 18.31 5.55 -5.12
N SER A 228 18.41 6.70 -4.47
CA SER A 228 19.07 7.90 -5.04
C SER A 228 20.53 7.68 -5.42
N LYS A 229 21.17 6.64 -4.87
CA LYS A 229 22.56 6.22 -5.15
C LYS A 229 22.69 5.31 -6.38
N GLY A 230 21.62 5.10 -7.13
CA GLY A 230 21.61 4.22 -8.31
C GLY A 230 21.56 2.73 -7.99
N LYS A 231 21.47 2.35 -6.70
CA LYS A 231 21.29 0.95 -6.30
C LYS A 231 19.82 0.56 -6.45
N ASP A 232 19.59 -0.58 -7.07
CA ASP A 232 18.29 -1.15 -7.38
C ASP A 232 18.13 -2.57 -6.83
N LEU A 233 16.87 -2.91 -6.55
CA LEU A 233 16.40 -4.25 -6.21
C LEU A 233 15.02 -4.42 -6.89
N SER A 234 14.86 -5.45 -7.70
CA SER A 234 13.57 -5.86 -8.26
C SER A 234 13.27 -7.28 -7.79
N ALA A 235 12.02 -7.56 -7.47
CA ALA A 235 11.53 -8.90 -7.20
C ALA A 235 10.21 -9.09 -7.95
N SER A 236 10.04 -10.21 -8.63
CA SER A 236 8.79 -10.53 -9.31
C SER A 236 8.41 -11.97 -9.04
N VAL A 237 7.11 -12.22 -8.88
CA VAL A 237 6.51 -13.53 -8.74
C VAL A 237 5.38 -13.65 -9.74
N VAL A 238 5.39 -14.71 -10.52
CA VAL A 238 4.35 -15.09 -11.48
C VAL A 238 3.79 -16.43 -11.05
N VAL A 239 2.46 -16.56 -11.00
CA VAL A 239 1.76 -17.82 -10.76
C VAL A 239 0.68 -17.96 -11.82
N LYS A 240 0.70 -19.08 -12.54
CA LYS A 240 -0.28 -19.40 -13.58
C LYS A 240 -0.88 -20.78 -13.33
N ASN A 241 -2.19 -20.89 -13.54
CA ASN A 241 -2.92 -22.14 -13.64
C ASN A 241 -3.71 -22.09 -14.94
N THR A 242 -3.26 -22.87 -15.93
CA THR A 242 -3.85 -22.88 -17.27
C THR A 242 -4.49 -24.26 -17.51
N PRO A 243 -5.80 -24.34 -17.76
CA PRO A 243 -6.43 -25.59 -18.20
C PRO A 243 -5.94 -25.97 -19.61
N GLN A 244 -5.53 -27.22 -19.80
CA GLN A 244 -5.07 -27.77 -21.07
C GLN A 244 -5.81 -29.08 -21.39
N ARG A 245 -6.96 -28.99 -22.08
CA ARG A 245 -7.82 -30.14 -22.40
C ARG A 245 -8.16 -30.97 -21.14
N GLU A 246 -7.56 -32.15 -20.98
CA GLU A 246 -7.76 -33.05 -19.83
C GLU A 246 -6.74 -32.85 -18.68
N GLN A 247 -5.81 -31.91 -18.86
CA GLN A 247 -4.70 -31.64 -17.96
C GLN A 247 -4.75 -30.20 -17.46
N ARG A 248 -3.97 -29.92 -16.43
CA ARG A 248 -3.77 -28.57 -15.89
C ARG A 248 -2.29 -28.29 -15.79
N LEU A 249 -1.89 -27.14 -16.31
CA LEU A 249 -0.52 -26.66 -16.18
C LEU A 249 -0.47 -25.60 -15.09
N LEU A 250 0.19 -25.95 -13.98
CA LEU A 250 0.53 -25.04 -12.90
C LEU A 250 1.96 -24.55 -13.12
N GLU A 251 2.18 -23.24 -13.11
CA GLU A 251 3.50 -22.64 -13.25
C GLU A 251 3.69 -21.58 -12.17
N ALA A 252 4.87 -21.54 -11.57
CA ALA A 252 5.30 -20.50 -10.66
C ALA A 252 6.71 -20.07 -11.07
N SER A 253 6.96 -18.77 -11.12
CA SER A 253 8.29 -18.20 -11.37
C SER A 253 8.53 -17.08 -10.39
N ALA A 254 9.73 -17.01 -9.83
CA ALA A 254 10.19 -15.95 -8.97
C ALA A 254 11.56 -15.48 -9.46
N VAL A 255 11.71 -14.18 -9.63
CA VAL A 255 12.95 -13.54 -10.07
C VAL A 255 13.29 -12.42 -9.11
N VAL A 256 14.52 -12.42 -8.59
CA VAL A 256 15.06 -11.33 -7.77
C VAL A 256 16.33 -10.81 -8.43
N GLU A 257 16.29 -9.57 -8.87
CA GLU A 257 17.43 -8.87 -9.49
C GLU A 257 17.90 -7.77 -8.55
N SER A 258 19.21 -7.58 -8.46
CA SER A 258 19.78 -6.66 -7.50
C SER A 258 21.14 -6.20 -7.98
N SER A 259 21.45 -4.93 -7.77
CA SER A 259 22.82 -4.42 -7.91
C SER A 259 23.79 -4.98 -6.86
N TYR A 260 23.31 -5.68 -5.81
CA TYR A 260 24.13 -6.20 -4.72
C TYR A 260 24.57 -7.66 -4.89
N PHE A 261 23.84 -8.45 -5.68
CA PHE A 261 24.08 -9.88 -5.84
C PHE A 261 23.60 -10.35 -7.21
N LYS A 262 24.17 -11.46 -7.70
CA LYS A 262 23.76 -12.07 -8.99
C LYS A 262 22.28 -12.43 -8.94
N THR A 263 21.57 -12.24 -10.06
CA THR A 263 20.14 -12.55 -10.19
C THR A 263 19.81 -13.95 -9.66
N LEU A 264 18.78 -14.01 -8.82
CA LEU A 264 18.19 -15.25 -8.34
C LEU A 264 16.94 -15.53 -9.14
N THR A 265 16.83 -16.74 -9.67
CA THR A 265 15.63 -17.21 -10.37
C THR A 265 15.18 -18.52 -9.74
N ALA A 266 13.88 -18.72 -9.66
CA ALA A 266 13.27 -19.98 -9.26
C ALA A 266 12.01 -20.18 -10.09
N GLU A 267 11.88 -21.32 -10.74
CA GLU A 267 10.75 -21.69 -11.58
C GLU A 267 10.29 -23.08 -11.15
N ALA A 268 8.99 -23.29 -11.13
CA ALA A 268 8.39 -24.58 -10.90
C ALA A 268 7.20 -24.73 -11.84
N SER A 269 7.07 -25.89 -12.47
CA SER A 269 5.89 -26.24 -13.24
C SER A 269 5.41 -27.64 -12.88
N ALA A 270 4.10 -27.83 -12.91
CA ALA A 270 3.48 -29.12 -12.71
C ALA A 270 2.34 -29.30 -13.72
N GLU A 271 2.38 -30.40 -14.46
CA GLU A 271 1.30 -30.85 -15.33
C GLU A 271 0.50 -31.90 -14.57
N VAL A 272 -0.72 -31.55 -14.20
CA VAL A 272 -1.62 -32.40 -13.44
C VAL A 272 -2.64 -33.01 -14.37
N SER A 273 -2.54 -34.31 -14.60
CA SER A 273 -3.53 -35.11 -15.32
C SER A 273 -4.32 -36.00 -14.35
N ARG A 274 -5.23 -36.82 -14.88
CA ARG A 274 -5.93 -37.84 -14.07
C ARG A 274 -4.98 -38.95 -13.61
N SER A 275 -4.11 -39.44 -14.50
CA SER A 275 -3.27 -40.62 -14.26
C SER A 275 -1.90 -40.29 -13.69
N HIS A 276 -1.40 -39.07 -13.85
CA HIS A 276 -0.06 -38.74 -13.40
C HIS A 276 0.13 -37.24 -13.17
N ILE A 277 1.17 -36.91 -12.41
CA ILE A 277 1.68 -35.55 -12.23
C ILE A 277 3.11 -35.53 -12.77
N THR A 278 3.41 -34.69 -13.77
CA THR A 278 4.80 -34.36 -14.08
C THR A 278 5.15 -33.04 -13.39
N TYR A 279 6.37 -32.93 -12.90
CA TYR A 279 6.85 -31.70 -12.28
C TYR A 279 8.26 -31.38 -12.74
N LYS A 280 8.56 -30.09 -12.83
CA LYS A 280 9.87 -29.53 -13.11
C LYS A 280 10.10 -28.37 -12.16
N GLY A 281 11.33 -28.23 -11.69
CA GLY A 281 11.79 -27.13 -10.86
C GLY A 281 13.17 -26.70 -11.36
N HIS A 282 13.40 -25.41 -11.43
CA HIS A 282 14.69 -24.82 -11.77
C HIS A 282 14.97 -23.70 -10.78
N ALA A 283 16.15 -23.65 -10.21
CA ALA A 283 16.59 -22.52 -9.41
C ALA A 283 18.02 -22.16 -9.79
N ALA A 284 18.34 -20.88 -9.98
CA ALA A 284 19.67 -20.45 -10.34
C ALA A 284 20.10 -19.15 -9.65
N GLN A 285 21.40 -19.04 -9.39
CA GLN A 285 22.06 -17.82 -8.91
C GLN A 285 23.13 -17.41 -9.93
N GLY A 286 22.75 -16.54 -10.87
CA GLY A 286 23.57 -16.24 -12.05
C GLY A 286 23.79 -17.47 -12.96
N PRO A 287 24.74 -17.39 -13.91
CA PRO A 287 24.91 -18.42 -14.94
C PRO A 287 25.66 -19.68 -14.48
N GLU A 288 26.30 -19.66 -13.30
CA GLU A 288 27.25 -20.70 -12.88
C GLU A 288 26.67 -21.71 -11.87
N THR A 289 25.63 -21.33 -11.14
CA THR A 289 25.03 -22.14 -10.08
C THR A 289 23.57 -22.38 -10.39
N ALA A 290 23.17 -23.65 -10.54
CA ALA A 290 21.78 -24.01 -10.81
C ALA A 290 21.39 -25.34 -10.14
N LEU A 291 20.11 -25.50 -9.86
CA LEU A 291 19.47 -26.70 -9.36
C LEU A 291 18.28 -27.00 -10.28
N ASP A 292 18.32 -28.13 -10.95
CA ASP A 292 17.26 -28.66 -11.79
C ASP A 292 16.64 -29.86 -11.07
N VAL A 293 15.31 -29.88 -10.93
CA VAL A 293 14.54 -31.00 -10.40
C VAL A 293 13.48 -31.36 -11.42
N SER A 294 13.30 -32.64 -11.72
CA SER A 294 12.19 -33.06 -12.55
C SER A 294 11.73 -34.44 -12.14
N GLY A 295 10.47 -34.76 -12.41
CA GLY A 295 9.97 -36.08 -12.13
C GLY A 295 8.55 -36.30 -12.59
N ARG A 296 8.11 -37.53 -12.38
CA ARG A 296 6.80 -38.04 -12.73
C ARG A 296 6.28 -38.88 -11.56
N LEU A 297 5.09 -38.56 -11.11
CA LEU A 297 4.33 -39.36 -10.15
C LEU A 297 3.15 -39.97 -10.88
N ASP A 298 3.21 -41.27 -11.13
CA ASP A 298 2.10 -42.04 -11.66
C ASP A 298 1.14 -42.41 -10.52
N ARG A 299 -0.13 -42.06 -10.70
CA ARG A 299 -1.23 -42.44 -9.83
C ARG A 299 -1.72 -43.80 -10.33
N GLY A 300 -1.95 -44.76 -9.43
CA GLY A 300 -2.45 -46.11 -9.76
C GLY A 300 -3.75 -46.13 -10.57
N HIS A 301 -4.30 -47.33 -10.78
CA HIS A 301 -5.47 -47.56 -11.64
C HIS A 301 -6.62 -46.56 -11.37
N ASP A 302 -7.15 -45.93 -12.43
CA ASP A 302 -8.16 -44.85 -12.39
C ASP A 302 -7.76 -43.54 -11.69
N GLY A 303 -6.46 -43.26 -11.55
CA GLY A 303 -5.97 -42.02 -10.91
C GLY A 303 -6.06 -42.03 -9.39
N LYS A 304 -6.30 -43.21 -8.79
CA LYS A 304 -6.36 -43.41 -7.34
C LYS A 304 -5.05 -44.01 -6.85
N VAL A 305 -4.47 -43.38 -5.84
CA VAL A 305 -3.29 -43.90 -5.12
C VAL A 305 -3.68 -45.07 -4.20
N LEU A 306 -4.95 -45.17 -3.83
CA LEU A 306 -5.51 -46.26 -3.04
C LEU A 306 -6.46 -47.10 -3.91
N VAL A 307 -6.08 -48.36 -4.13
CA VAL A 307 -6.88 -49.36 -4.84
C VAL A 307 -7.50 -50.30 -3.82
N ARG A 308 -8.79 -50.63 -3.96
CA ARG A 308 -9.43 -51.63 -3.09
C ARG A 308 -9.21 -53.02 -3.67
N VAL A 309 -8.52 -53.88 -2.92
CA VAL A 309 -8.28 -55.29 -3.25
C VAL A 309 -8.83 -56.12 -2.09
N ASP A 310 -9.78 -57.01 -2.35
CA ASP A 310 -10.41 -57.91 -1.36
C ASP A 310 -10.78 -57.25 -0.01
N ASN A 311 -11.49 -56.13 -0.04
CA ASN A 311 -11.88 -55.31 1.13
C ASN A 311 -10.76 -54.58 1.89
N LYS A 312 -9.53 -54.55 1.37
CA LYS A 312 -8.41 -53.76 1.90
C LYS A 312 -7.99 -52.67 0.91
N PHE A 313 -7.39 -51.59 1.41
CA PHE A 313 -6.79 -50.56 0.58
C PHE A 313 -5.31 -50.87 0.37
N ALA A 314 -4.88 -50.95 -0.89
CA ALA A 314 -3.49 -51.10 -1.30
C ALA A 314 -3.01 -49.81 -1.97
N LEU A 315 -1.77 -49.41 -1.69
CA LEU A 315 -1.12 -48.27 -2.33
C LEU A 315 -0.50 -48.71 -3.66
N ALA A 316 -0.82 -48.02 -4.74
CA ALA A 316 -0.18 -48.22 -6.05
C ALA A 316 0.28 -46.87 -6.61
N PHE A 317 1.58 -46.70 -6.78
CA PHE A 317 2.18 -45.49 -7.35
C PHE A 317 3.56 -45.76 -7.96
N GLY A 318 3.90 -44.99 -8.99
CA GLY A 318 5.25 -44.93 -9.56
C GLY A 318 5.84 -43.54 -9.36
N LEU A 319 7.12 -43.45 -9.00
CA LEU A 319 7.84 -42.20 -8.83
C LEU A 319 9.17 -42.26 -9.57
N ASP A 320 9.32 -41.43 -10.60
CA ASP A 320 10.60 -41.12 -11.22
C ASP A 320 11.01 -39.71 -10.84
N ASN A 321 12.25 -39.55 -10.37
CA ASN A 321 12.80 -38.26 -9.98
C ASN A 321 14.25 -38.11 -10.47
N THR A 322 14.58 -36.91 -10.91
CA THR A 322 15.92 -36.50 -11.30
C THR A 322 16.24 -35.17 -10.64
N VAL A 323 17.35 -35.12 -9.91
CA VAL A 323 17.92 -33.90 -9.33
C VAL A 323 19.29 -33.67 -9.95
N GLN A 324 19.53 -32.49 -10.51
CA GLN A 324 20.81 -32.08 -11.05
C GLN A 324 21.24 -30.75 -10.44
N ILE A 325 22.48 -30.68 -9.97
CA ILE A 325 23.09 -29.49 -9.37
C ILE A 325 24.29 -29.09 -10.22
N LYS A 326 24.34 -27.83 -10.66
CA LYS A 326 25.50 -27.18 -11.28
C LYS A 326 26.19 -26.29 -10.26
N LEU A 327 27.50 -26.44 -10.14
CA LEU A 327 28.33 -25.75 -9.15
C LEU A 327 29.44 -24.94 -9.84
N PRO A 328 29.86 -23.79 -9.27
CA PRO A 328 30.93 -22.97 -9.80
C PRO A 328 32.32 -23.51 -9.39
N LEU A 329 32.52 -24.83 -9.46
CA LEU A 329 33.78 -25.48 -9.07
C LEU A 329 34.53 -25.95 -10.33
N GLU A 330 35.82 -25.62 -10.43
CA GLU A 330 36.65 -25.99 -11.60
C GLU A 330 36.66 -27.51 -11.86
N ASN A 331 36.65 -28.30 -10.78
CA ASN A 331 36.81 -29.75 -10.84
C ASN A 331 35.49 -30.53 -10.81
N LEU A 332 34.36 -29.90 -10.44
CA LEU A 332 33.05 -30.54 -10.32
C LEU A 332 31.99 -29.63 -10.93
N LYS A 333 31.64 -29.89 -12.19
CA LYS A 333 30.72 -29.03 -12.96
C LYS A 333 29.26 -29.35 -12.66
N SER A 334 28.93 -30.63 -12.53
CA SER A 334 27.56 -31.06 -12.26
C SER A 334 27.50 -32.35 -11.44
N LEU A 335 26.46 -32.46 -10.60
CA LEU A 335 26.07 -33.68 -9.88
C LEU A 335 24.65 -34.02 -10.27
N LYS A 336 24.38 -35.25 -10.69
CA LYS A 336 23.04 -35.71 -11.07
C LYS A 336 22.68 -36.98 -10.31
N LEU A 337 21.53 -36.97 -9.65
CA LEU A 337 20.91 -38.09 -8.97
C LEU A 337 19.61 -38.44 -9.68
N THR A 338 19.43 -39.71 -10.05
CA THR A 338 18.18 -40.23 -10.61
C THR A 338 17.65 -41.32 -9.68
N THR A 339 16.39 -41.23 -9.28
CA THR A 339 15.70 -42.23 -8.46
C THR A 339 14.41 -42.68 -9.13
N SER A 340 14.16 -43.99 -9.09
CA SER A 340 12.90 -44.59 -9.56
C SER A 340 12.39 -45.55 -8.48
N VAL A 341 11.12 -45.39 -8.10
CA VAL A 341 10.42 -46.22 -7.12
C VAL A 341 9.08 -46.63 -7.71
N ASN A 342 8.84 -47.93 -7.83
CA ASN A 342 7.54 -48.46 -8.22
C ASN A 342 6.97 -49.30 -7.07
N VAL A 343 5.71 -49.02 -6.72
CA VAL A 343 4.94 -49.77 -5.73
C VAL A 343 3.68 -50.27 -6.42
N ASP A 344 3.60 -51.59 -6.52
CA ASP A 344 2.45 -52.27 -7.11
C ASP A 344 1.60 -52.91 -6.01
N ALA A 345 0.30 -52.96 -6.27
CA ALA A 345 -0.65 -53.70 -5.45
C ALA A 345 -0.84 -55.08 -6.05
N ASP A 346 -0.34 -56.13 -5.39
CA ASP A 346 -0.58 -57.52 -5.77
C ASP A 346 -1.20 -58.29 -4.60
N ASN A 347 -2.28 -59.02 -4.88
CA ASN A 347 -2.96 -60.00 -4.01
C ASN A 347 -2.82 -59.75 -2.49
N ASN A 348 -3.40 -58.66 -2.00
CA ASN A 348 -3.52 -58.26 -0.59
C ASN A 348 -2.32 -57.57 0.10
N ASN A 349 -1.18 -57.35 -0.55
CA ASN A 349 -0.05 -56.60 0.01
C ASN A 349 0.50 -55.54 -0.96
N ALA A 350 0.99 -54.42 -0.42
CA ALA A 350 1.79 -53.48 -1.20
C ALA A 350 3.19 -54.07 -1.37
N VAL A 351 3.64 -54.26 -2.61
CA VAL A 351 4.97 -54.77 -2.93
C VAL A 351 5.76 -53.65 -3.60
N VAL A 352 6.90 -53.28 -2.99
CA VAL A 352 7.87 -52.42 -3.67
C VAL A 352 8.50 -53.28 -4.77
N SER A 353 8.13 -53.01 -6.03
CA SER A 353 8.56 -53.82 -7.17
C SER A 353 9.96 -53.44 -7.63
N GLU A 354 10.35 -52.17 -7.49
CA GLU A 354 11.68 -51.71 -7.88
C GLU A 354 12.12 -50.43 -7.16
N VAL A 355 13.38 -50.38 -6.72
CA VAL A 355 14.07 -49.17 -6.28
C VAL A 355 15.40 -49.07 -7.02
N LYS A 356 15.56 -48.04 -7.87
CA LYS A 356 16.81 -47.74 -8.58
C LYS A 356 17.31 -46.36 -8.19
N GLY A 357 18.62 -46.25 -7.91
CA GLY A 357 19.30 -44.99 -7.65
C GLY A 357 20.60 -44.93 -8.44
N LEU A 358 20.80 -43.87 -9.22
CA LEU A 358 22.04 -43.62 -9.96
C LEU A 358 22.57 -42.23 -9.64
N LEU A 359 23.81 -42.17 -9.15
CA LEU A 359 24.54 -40.92 -8.93
C LEU A 359 25.66 -40.81 -9.98
N SER A 360 25.66 -39.70 -10.73
CA SER A 360 26.71 -39.39 -11.70
C SER A 360 27.29 -38.00 -11.44
N ALA A 361 28.60 -37.85 -11.62
CA ALA A 361 29.31 -36.58 -11.45
C ALA A 361 30.17 -36.26 -12.68
N ASP A 362 30.08 -35.02 -13.17
CA ASP A 362 30.93 -34.54 -14.26
C ASP A 362 32.19 -33.87 -13.68
N CYS A 363 33.29 -34.61 -13.66
CA CYS A 363 34.60 -34.09 -13.26
C CYS A 363 35.49 -33.78 -14.48
N VAL A 364 36.19 -32.64 -14.46
CA VAL A 364 37.21 -32.31 -15.48
C VAL A 364 38.56 -33.00 -15.22
N ARG A 365 38.85 -33.39 -13.97
CA ARG A 365 40.11 -34.06 -13.55
C ARG A 365 39.91 -35.18 -12.51
N CYS A 366 38.85 -35.98 -12.59
CA CYS A 366 38.76 -37.19 -11.76
C CYS A 366 39.51 -38.33 -12.45
N SER A 367 40.84 -38.32 -12.37
CA SER A 367 41.66 -39.50 -12.67
C SER A 367 41.59 -40.45 -11.48
N ARG A 368 40.50 -41.25 -11.40
CA ARG A 368 40.40 -42.59 -10.78
C ARG A 368 38.91 -42.95 -10.63
N THR A 369 38.52 -43.97 -11.37
CA THR A 369 37.32 -44.78 -11.15
C THR A 369 37.35 -45.37 -9.74
N ALA A 370 36.25 -45.23 -9.00
CA ALA A 370 35.92 -46.10 -7.87
C ALA A 370 34.58 -46.76 -8.21
N GLU A 371 34.62 -48.08 -8.37
CA GLU A 371 33.48 -48.98 -8.58
C GLU A 371 32.62 -49.14 -7.31
#